data_AF-V9FR69-F1
#
_entry.id   AF-V9FR69-F1
#
_cell.length_a   1.000
_cell.length_b   1.000
_cell.length_c   1.000
_cell.angle_alpha   90.00
_cell.angle_beta   90.00
_cell.angle_gamma   90.00
#
_symmetry.space_group_name_H-M   'P 1'
#
loop_
_entity.id
_entity.type
_entity.pdbx_description
1 polymer ?
#
loop_
_entity_poly.entity_id
_entity_poly.type
_entity_poly.pdbx_seq_one_letter_code
_entity_poly.pdbx_strand_id
1 'polypeptide(L)'
;YAAVQRFVSELMSEMQRSRHENQRELQKIQAILKRVMMQPAVRLDAPSHVVVYPEKRVARLSKRSKDLFEHWHEFQFGNGGLKPAKDFTPVERGANKFAFSRRKVFWDIVATLIRSGYTSDTAIDKIYAVYGRQLPVSSILTALRADRRQGGHASLRL
;
A
#
# COMPACT_ATOMS: atom_id res chain seq x y z
N TYR A 1 -9.76 -11.79 63.73
CA TYR A 1 -8.81 -10.66 63.71
C TYR A 1 -7.37 -11.07 63.36
N ALA A 2 -6.77 -12.08 64.00
CA ALA A 2 -5.37 -12.49 63.71
C ALA A 2 -5.12 -12.95 62.25
N ALA A 3 -6.06 -13.66 61.62
CA ALA A 3 -5.92 -14.14 60.24
C ALA A 3 -5.90 -13.00 59.20
N VAL A 4 -6.72 -11.97 59.41
CA VAL A 4 -6.80 -10.78 58.54
C VAL A 4 -5.51 -9.96 58.62
N GLN A 5 -4.94 -9.82 59.81
CA GLN A 5 -3.66 -9.11 60.00
C GLN A 5 -2.49 -9.82 59.31
N ARG A 6 -2.45 -11.16 59.33
CA ARG A 6 -1.42 -11.93 58.61
C ARG A 6 -1.55 -11.77 57.10
N PHE A 7 -2.77 -11.84 56.58
CA PHE A 7 -3.04 -11.65 55.15
C PHE A 7 -2.62 -10.25 54.66
N VAL A 8 -2.93 -9.20 55.42
CA VAL A 8 -2.50 -7.83 55.10
C VAL A 8 -0.98 -7.69 55.15
N SER A 9 -0.31 -8.27 56.14
CA SER A 9 1.16 -8.25 56.22
C SER A 9 1.84 -9.00 55.06
N GLU A 10 1.25 -10.10 54.61
CA GLU A 10 1.73 -10.87 53.47
C GLU A 10 1.58 -10.08 52.16
N LEU A 11 0.40 -9.49 51.92
CA LEU A 11 0.14 -8.58 50.80
C LEU A 11 1.08 -7.38 50.80
N MET A 12 1.35 -6.78 51.96
CA MET A 12 2.30 -5.66 52.08
C MET A 12 3.73 -6.10 51.75
N SER A 13 4.11 -7.30 52.17
CA SER A 13 5.43 -7.88 51.87
C SER A 13 5.59 -8.19 50.38
N GLU A 14 4.54 -8.74 49.74
CA GLU A 14 4.50 -8.95 48.29
C GLU A 14 4.54 -7.65 47.50
N MET A 15 3.76 -6.66 47.91
CA MET A 15 3.73 -5.35 47.27
C MET A 15 5.08 -4.63 47.40
N GLN A 16 5.74 -4.75 48.54
CA GLN A 16 7.09 -4.26 48.72
C GLN A 16 8.06 -5.01 47.80
N ARG A 17 8.05 -6.35 47.76
CA ARG A 17 8.90 -7.13 46.85
C ARG A 17 8.71 -6.72 45.39
N SER A 18 7.46 -6.61 44.94
CA SER A 18 7.12 -6.18 43.57
C SER A 18 7.63 -4.76 43.26
N ARG A 19 7.54 -3.82 44.21
CA ARG A 19 8.10 -2.48 44.03
C ARG A 19 9.62 -2.51 43.87
N HIS A 20 10.32 -3.29 44.69
CA HIS A 20 11.79 -3.41 44.60
C HIS A 20 12.22 -4.06 43.28
N GLU A 21 11.50 -5.09 42.81
CA GLU A 21 11.75 -5.73 41.52
C GLU A 21 11.52 -4.77 40.35
N ASN A 22 10.39 -4.07 40.33
CA ASN A 22 10.10 -3.06 39.31
C ASN A 22 11.16 -1.95 39.29
N GLN A 23 11.61 -1.49 40.46
CA GLN A 23 12.64 -0.45 40.56
C GLN A 23 13.99 -0.94 40.03
N ARG A 24 14.34 -2.21 40.27
CA ARG A 24 15.55 -2.84 39.72
C ARG A 24 15.49 -2.98 38.21
N GLU A 25 14.34 -3.35 37.64
CA GLU A 25 14.16 -3.39 36.18
C GLU A 25 14.28 -1.99 35.56
N LEU A 26 13.71 -0.96 36.18
CA LEU A 26 13.88 0.43 35.73
C LEU A 26 15.35 0.85 35.74
N GLN A 27 16.12 0.46 36.77
CA GLN A 27 17.56 0.75 36.83
C GLN A 27 18.34 0.05 35.71
N LYS A 28 17.98 -1.19 35.35
CA LYS A 28 18.58 -1.88 34.20
C LYS A 28 18.29 -1.16 32.89
N ILE A 29 17.04 -0.73 32.67
CA ILE A 29 16.66 0.03 31.47
C ILE A 29 17.43 1.35 31.39
N GLN A 30 17.55 2.08 32.50
CA GLN A 30 18.35 3.30 32.57
C GLN A 30 19.83 3.06 32.28
N ALA A 31 20.40 1.95 32.73
CA ALA A 31 21.78 1.57 32.43
C ALA A 31 21.99 1.25 30.94
N ILE A 32 21.04 0.55 30.31
CA ILE A 32 21.06 0.28 28.86
C ILE A 32 20.98 1.60 28.08
N LEU A 33 20.06 2.50 28.44
CA LEU A 33 19.91 3.80 27.80
C LEU A 33 21.17 4.66 27.91
N LYS A 34 21.79 4.72 29.09
CA LYS A 34 23.08 5.41 29.28
C LYS A 34 24.18 4.81 28.40
N ARG A 35 24.22 3.48 28.27
CA ARG A 35 25.19 2.80 27.40
C ARG A 35 24.95 3.11 25.91
N VAL A 36 23.69 3.24 25.48
CA VAL A 36 23.34 3.65 24.11
C VAL A 36 23.74 5.11 23.86
N MET A 37 23.47 6.00 24.82
CA MET A 37 23.80 7.42 24.72
C MET A 37 25.31 7.69 24.73
N MET A 38 26.08 6.85 25.43
CA MET A 38 27.54 6.97 25.58
C MET A 38 28.33 6.16 24.54
N GLN A 39 27.65 5.40 23.66
CA GLN A 39 28.33 4.81 22.51
C GLN A 39 28.84 5.94 21.61
N PRO A 40 30.11 5.91 21.18
CA PRO A 40 30.62 6.90 20.25
C PRO A 40 29.74 6.87 19.01
N ALA A 41 29.21 8.02 18.61
CA ALA A 41 28.54 8.13 17.33
C ALA A 41 29.57 7.76 16.27
N VAL A 42 29.51 6.52 15.78
CA VAL A 42 30.14 6.16 14.53
C VAL A 42 29.48 7.12 13.56
N ARG A 43 30.21 8.18 13.18
CA ARG A 43 29.94 8.89 11.95
C ARG A 43 30.13 7.82 10.88
N LEU A 44 29.07 7.06 10.63
CA LEU A 44 28.79 6.62 9.28
C LEU A 44 28.81 7.93 8.52
N ASP A 45 29.86 8.15 7.74
CA ASP A 45 29.86 9.21 6.74
C ASP A 45 28.45 9.20 6.16
N ALA A 46 27.75 10.33 6.34
CA ALA A 46 26.40 10.48 5.86
C ALA A 46 26.40 9.89 4.45
N PRO A 47 25.62 8.82 4.17
CA PRO A 47 25.72 8.15 2.90
C PRO A 47 25.55 9.25 1.87
N SER A 48 26.65 9.56 1.15
CA SER A 48 26.70 10.56 0.10
C SER A 48 25.38 10.45 -0.59
N HIS A 49 24.50 11.46 -0.44
CA HIS A 49 23.09 11.40 -0.83
C HIS A 49 23.01 10.40 -1.96
N VAL A 50 22.56 9.17 -1.67
CA VAL A 50 22.47 8.19 -2.73
C VAL A 50 21.38 8.82 -3.56
N VAL A 51 21.78 9.55 -4.59
CA VAL A 51 20.92 9.93 -5.66
C VAL A 51 20.57 8.57 -6.19
N VAL A 52 19.50 7.99 -5.64
CA VAL A 52 18.74 6.95 -6.28
C VAL A 52 18.22 7.71 -7.49
N TYR A 53 19.07 7.83 -8.51
CA TYR A 53 18.62 8.06 -9.86
C TYR A 53 17.49 7.05 -9.98
N PRO A 54 16.23 7.50 -10.20
CA PRO A 54 15.14 6.56 -10.30
C PRO A 54 15.61 5.55 -11.35
N GLU A 55 15.90 4.34 -10.88
CA GLU A 55 16.41 3.28 -11.72
C GLU A 55 15.51 3.30 -12.94
N LYS A 56 16.08 3.52 -14.14
CA LYS A 56 15.33 3.96 -15.31
C LYS A 56 14.37 2.84 -15.72
N ARG A 57 13.23 2.78 -15.04
CA ARG A 57 12.31 1.65 -15.11
C ARG A 57 11.78 1.61 -16.53
N VAL A 58 11.85 0.43 -17.12
CA VAL A 58 11.41 0.25 -18.49
C VAL A 58 9.89 0.48 -18.55
N ALA A 59 9.47 1.41 -19.40
CA ALA A 59 8.06 1.73 -19.60
C ALA A 59 7.42 0.74 -20.58
N ARG A 60 7.02 -0.42 -20.06
CA ARG A 60 6.35 -1.48 -20.83
C ARG A 60 5.11 -1.94 -20.09
N LEU A 61 4.07 -2.24 -20.86
CA LEU A 61 2.88 -2.89 -20.34
C LEU A 61 2.98 -4.41 -20.50
N SER A 62 2.46 -5.15 -19.54
CA SER A 62 2.31 -6.60 -19.55
C SER A 62 1.56 -7.09 -20.78
N LYS A 63 1.99 -8.21 -21.38
CA LYS A 63 1.31 -8.83 -22.53
C LYS A 63 0.01 -9.54 -22.13
N ARG A 64 -0.03 -10.15 -20.94
CA ARG A 64 -1.19 -10.82 -20.35
C ARG A 64 -1.41 -10.28 -18.95
N SER A 65 -2.52 -9.59 -18.77
CA SER A 65 -3.05 -9.24 -17.46
C SER A 65 -4.15 -10.26 -17.18
N LYS A 66 -4.10 -10.94 -16.04
CA LYS A 66 -5.04 -12.03 -15.71
C LYS A 66 -6.41 -11.49 -15.33
N ASP A 67 -6.46 -10.36 -14.64
CA ASP A 67 -7.68 -9.73 -14.15
C ASP A 67 -7.59 -8.19 -14.13
N LEU A 68 -8.69 -7.52 -13.74
CA LEU A 68 -8.76 -6.06 -13.65
C LEU A 68 -7.93 -5.50 -12.48
N PHE A 69 -7.63 -6.29 -11.46
CA PHE A 69 -6.81 -5.88 -10.32
C PHE A 69 -5.35 -5.72 -10.73
N GLU A 70 -4.80 -6.68 -11.47
CA GLU A 70 -3.48 -6.58 -12.08
C GLU A 70 -3.39 -5.38 -13.05
N HIS A 71 -4.47 -5.11 -13.80
CA HIS A 71 -4.55 -3.94 -14.67
C HIS A 71 -4.47 -2.61 -13.93
N TRP A 72 -5.12 -2.52 -12.77
CA TRP A 72 -5.06 -1.33 -11.92
C TRP A 72 -3.71 -1.23 -11.22
N HIS A 73 -3.18 -2.35 -10.72
CA HIS A 73 -1.87 -2.43 -10.08
C HIS A 73 -0.75 -1.95 -11.03
N GLU A 74 -0.76 -2.41 -12.28
CA GLU A 74 0.19 -1.97 -13.30
C GLU A 74 0.14 -0.45 -13.54
N PHE A 75 -1.05 0.15 -13.47
CA PHE A 75 -1.20 1.60 -13.60
C PHE A 75 -0.63 2.35 -12.40
N GLN A 76 -0.91 1.86 -11.19
CA GLN A 76 -0.56 2.55 -9.96
C GLN A 76 0.90 2.37 -9.55
N PHE A 77 1.46 1.18 -9.75
CA PHE A 77 2.78 0.76 -9.24
C PHE A 77 3.72 0.21 -10.32
N GLY A 78 3.19 -0.16 -11.49
CA GLY A 78 3.92 -0.95 -12.47
C GLY A 78 3.86 -2.44 -12.14
N ASN A 79 4.61 -3.26 -12.88
CA ASN A 79 4.66 -4.70 -12.64
C ASN A 79 6.11 -5.19 -12.75
N GLY A 80 6.61 -5.98 -11.80
CA GLY A 80 7.94 -6.60 -11.86
C GLY A 80 9.09 -5.61 -12.08
N GLY A 81 9.08 -4.46 -11.41
CA GLY A 81 10.11 -3.41 -11.57
C GLY A 81 9.91 -2.50 -12.79
N LEU A 82 8.87 -2.71 -13.59
CA LEU A 82 8.50 -1.80 -14.68
C LEU A 82 7.95 -0.49 -14.14
N LYS A 83 8.01 0.53 -15.00
CA LYS A 83 7.48 1.86 -14.68
C LYS A 83 5.96 1.78 -14.50
N PRO A 84 5.36 2.50 -13.53
CA PRO A 84 3.90 2.61 -13.43
C PRO A 84 3.31 3.26 -14.68
N ALA A 85 2.17 2.75 -15.17
CA ALA A 85 1.59 3.28 -16.42
C ALA A 85 1.12 4.74 -16.30
N LYS A 86 0.74 5.19 -15.09
CA LYS A 86 0.38 6.59 -14.82
C LYS A 86 1.55 7.56 -15.07
N ASP A 87 2.79 7.09 -14.94
CA ASP A 87 4.01 7.89 -15.07
C ASP A 87 4.62 7.85 -16.48
N PHE A 88 3.96 7.19 -17.44
CA PHE A 88 4.46 7.09 -18.81
C PHE A 88 4.47 8.46 -19.49
N THR A 89 5.61 8.82 -20.07
CA THR A 89 5.79 9.98 -20.95
C THR A 89 5.05 9.78 -22.28
N PRO A 90 4.76 10.84 -23.04
CA PRO A 90 4.12 10.72 -24.35
C PRO A 90 4.82 9.75 -25.31
N VAL A 91 6.16 9.73 -25.31
CA VAL A 91 6.97 8.83 -26.14
C VAL A 91 6.77 7.37 -25.71
N GLU A 92 6.85 7.08 -24.42
CA GLU A 92 6.63 5.74 -23.86
C GLU A 92 5.19 5.24 -24.08
N ARG A 93 4.20 6.15 -23.99
CA ARG A 93 2.81 5.86 -24.36
C ARG A 93 2.68 5.54 -25.84
N GLY A 94 3.41 6.24 -26.70
CA GLY A 94 3.51 5.97 -28.14
C GLY A 94 4.06 4.57 -28.43
N ALA A 95 5.13 4.17 -27.75
CA ALA A 95 5.70 2.82 -27.86
C ALA A 95 4.72 1.72 -27.42
N ASN A 96 3.83 2.01 -26.47
CA ASN A 96 2.80 1.09 -25.97
C ASN A 96 1.38 1.40 -26.50
N LYS A 97 1.25 2.13 -27.63
CA LYS A 97 -0.01 2.77 -28.07
C LYS A 97 -1.24 1.86 -28.01
N PHE A 98 -1.15 0.65 -28.56
CA PHE A 98 -2.28 -0.27 -28.65
C PHE A 98 -2.75 -0.79 -27.29
N ALA A 99 -1.81 -1.14 -26.40
CA ALA A 99 -2.14 -1.60 -25.06
C ALA A 99 -2.62 -0.43 -24.19
N PHE A 100 -1.89 0.69 -24.22
CA PHE A 100 -2.20 1.89 -23.46
C PHE A 100 -3.59 2.44 -23.80
N SER A 101 -3.89 2.64 -25.09
CA SER A 101 -5.20 3.17 -25.53
C SER A 101 -6.36 2.26 -25.10
N ARG A 102 -6.19 0.93 -25.21
CA ARG A 102 -7.22 -0.03 -24.80
C ARG A 102 -7.48 0.00 -23.29
N ARG A 103 -6.43 0.11 -22.48
CA ARG A 103 -6.51 0.09 -21.01
C ARG A 103 -6.93 1.44 -20.42
N LYS A 104 -6.64 2.55 -21.11
CA LYS A 104 -6.89 3.91 -20.61
C LYS A 104 -8.33 4.13 -20.15
N VAL A 105 -9.33 3.60 -20.86
CA VAL A 105 -10.74 3.78 -20.45
C VAL A 105 -11.02 3.22 -19.06
N PHE A 106 -10.45 2.06 -18.75
CA PHE A 106 -10.62 1.41 -17.45
C PHE A 106 -9.92 2.23 -16.36
N TRP A 107 -8.67 2.65 -16.60
CA TRP A 107 -7.93 3.49 -15.66
C TRP A 107 -8.64 4.83 -15.38
N ASP A 108 -9.19 5.47 -16.42
CA ASP A 108 -9.93 6.73 -16.29
C ASP A 108 -11.18 6.56 -15.41
N ILE A 109 -11.91 5.44 -15.55
CA ILE A 109 -13.12 5.15 -14.76
C ILE A 109 -12.76 4.86 -13.31
N VAL A 110 -11.79 3.98 -13.06
CA VAL A 110 -11.36 3.66 -11.69
C VAL A 110 -10.83 4.92 -10.99
N ALA A 111 -10.02 5.74 -11.66
CA ALA A 111 -9.54 7.01 -11.11
C ALA A 111 -10.69 8.00 -10.82
N THR A 112 -11.77 7.96 -11.60
CA THR A 112 -12.95 8.81 -11.38
C THR A 112 -13.77 8.34 -10.18
N LEU A 113 -13.99 7.02 -10.05
CA LEU A 113 -14.60 6.40 -8.86
C LEU A 113 -13.79 6.64 -7.59
N ILE A 114 -12.46 6.61 -7.66
CA ILE A 114 -11.61 6.93 -6.51
C ILE A 114 -11.76 8.39 -6.11
N ARG A 115 -11.82 9.32 -7.08
CA ARG A 115 -12.03 10.75 -6.79
C ARG A 115 -13.38 11.05 -6.15
N SER A 116 -14.39 10.20 -6.33
CA SER A 116 -15.68 10.31 -5.62
C SER A 116 -15.72 9.57 -4.28
N GLY A 117 -14.59 9.04 -3.79
CA GLY A 117 -14.49 8.41 -2.47
C GLY A 117 -14.64 6.89 -2.43
N TYR A 118 -14.67 6.19 -3.57
CA TYR A 118 -14.58 4.73 -3.58
C TYR A 118 -13.13 4.26 -3.43
N THR A 119 -12.93 3.07 -2.87
CA THR A 119 -11.64 2.38 -2.96
C THR A 119 -11.42 1.80 -4.35
N SER A 120 -10.18 1.49 -4.72
CA SER A 120 -9.87 0.81 -5.98
C SER A 120 -10.62 -0.51 -6.13
N ASP A 121 -10.72 -1.27 -5.05
CA ASP A 121 -11.31 -2.60 -5.06
C ASP A 121 -12.81 -2.50 -5.29
N THR A 122 -13.50 -1.60 -4.57
CA THR A 122 -14.92 -1.33 -4.80
C THR A 122 -15.19 -0.77 -6.20
N ALA A 123 -14.30 0.06 -6.74
CA ALA A 123 -14.42 0.56 -8.10
C ALA A 123 -14.29 -0.57 -9.14
N ILE A 124 -13.35 -1.50 -8.95
CA ILE A 124 -13.16 -2.67 -9.81
C ILE A 124 -14.35 -3.62 -9.69
N ASP A 125 -14.86 -3.87 -8.48
CA ASP A 125 -16.02 -4.71 -8.26
C ASP A 125 -17.29 -4.13 -8.92
N LYS A 126 -17.48 -2.81 -8.90
CA LYS A 126 -18.57 -2.15 -9.65
C LYS A 126 -18.47 -2.41 -11.15
N ILE A 127 -17.26 -2.35 -11.72
CA ILE A 127 -17.05 -2.66 -13.14
C ILE A 127 -17.38 -4.13 -13.42
N TYR A 128 -16.95 -5.05 -12.56
CA TYR A 128 -17.31 -6.46 -12.68
C TYR A 128 -18.81 -6.71 -12.51
N ALA A 129 -19.50 -5.97 -11.64
CA ALA A 129 -20.95 -6.09 -11.47
C ALA A 129 -21.73 -5.67 -12.73
N VAL A 130 -21.23 -4.68 -13.47
CA VAL A 130 -21.85 -4.19 -14.70
C VAL A 130 -21.64 -5.16 -15.88
N TYR A 131 -20.42 -5.63 -16.11
CA TYR A 131 -20.10 -6.43 -17.29
C TYR A 131 -20.12 -7.94 -17.04
N GLY A 132 -20.05 -8.37 -15.79
CA GLY A 132 -19.96 -9.78 -15.39
C GLY A 132 -18.51 -10.24 -15.17
N ARG A 133 -18.27 -10.87 -14.02
CA ARG A 133 -16.95 -11.39 -13.61
C ARG A 133 -16.48 -12.60 -14.41
N GLN A 134 -17.41 -13.29 -15.07
CA GLN A 134 -17.15 -14.42 -15.94
C GLN A 134 -16.54 -14.02 -17.30
N LEU A 135 -16.67 -12.75 -17.69
CA LEU A 135 -16.14 -12.29 -18.98
C LEU A 135 -14.62 -12.10 -18.91
N PRO A 136 -13.88 -12.43 -19.99
CA PRO A 136 -12.45 -12.15 -20.03
C PRO A 136 -12.22 -10.64 -20.05
N VAL A 137 -11.11 -10.21 -19.45
CA VAL A 137 -10.74 -8.78 -19.33
C VAL A 137 -10.75 -8.05 -20.68
N SER A 138 -10.33 -8.70 -21.76
CA SER A 138 -10.37 -8.13 -23.11
C SER A 138 -11.79 -7.78 -23.57
N SER A 139 -12.78 -8.60 -23.22
CA SER A 139 -14.19 -8.35 -23.54
C SER A 139 -14.74 -7.21 -22.70
N ILE A 140 -14.43 -7.18 -21.41
CA ILE A 140 -14.83 -6.07 -20.51
C ILE A 140 -14.24 -4.74 -21.01
N LEU A 141 -12.95 -4.69 -21.35
CA LEU A 141 -12.32 -3.49 -21.91
C LEU A 141 -12.93 -3.06 -23.25
N THR A 142 -13.37 -4.02 -24.07
CA THR A 142 -14.05 -3.72 -25.35
C THR A 142 -15.41 -3.11 -25.11
N ALA A 143 -16.20 -3.67 -24.18
CA ALA A 143 -17.50 -3.14 -23.77
C ALA A 143 -17.37 -1.73 -23.16
N LEU A 144 -16.43 -1.53 -22.23
CA LEU A 144 -16.11 -0.20 -21.67
C LEU A 144 -15.82 0.85 -22.74
N ARG A 145 -15.11 0.48 -23.81
CA ARG A 145 -14.82 1.39 -24.94
C ARG A 145 -16.04 1.65 -25.82
N ALA A 146 -16.97 0.71 -25.93
CA ALA A 146 -18.24 0.92 -26.61
C ALA A 146 -19.10 1.89 -25.81
N ASP A 147 -19.25 1.66 -24.51
CA ASP A 147 -20.05 2.49 -23.62
C ASP A 147 -19.49 3.91 -23.56
N ARG A 148 -18.16 4.08 -23.48
CA ARG A 148 -17.56 5.43 -23.49
C ARG A 148 -17.92 6.24 -24.74
N ARG A 149 -18.09 5.60 -25.90
CA ARG A 149 -18.54 6.28 -27.13
C ARG A 149 -20.01 6.70 -27.07
N GLN A 150 -20.79 6.05 -26.22
CA GLN A 150 -22.21 6.33 -25.96
C GLN A 150 -22.43 7.18 -24.69
N GLY A 151 -21.37 7.81 -24.15
CA GLY A 151 -21.42 8.64 -22.95
C GLY A 151 -21.07 7.92 -21.63
N GLY A 152 -20.69 6.65 -21.68
CA GLY A 152 -20.34 5.80 -20.53
C GLY A 152 -21.51 4.97 -20.01
N HIS A 153 -21.25 3.95 -19.19
CA HIS A 153 -22.31 3.13 -18.61
C HIS A 153 -22.99 3.86 -17.44
N ALA A 154 -24.33 3.86 -17.38
CA ALA A 154 -25.09 4.62 -16.37
C ALA A 154 -24.65 4.33 -14.93
N SER A 155 -24.47 3.06 -14.57
CA SER A 155 -24.06 2.63 -13.22
C SER A 155 -22.60 2.94 -12.85
N LEU A 156 -21.79 3.40 -13.81
CA LEU A 156 -20.39 3.79 -13.61
C LEU A 156 -20.18 5.31 -13.75
N ARG A 157 -21.24 6.05 -14.07
CA ARG A 157 -21.24 7.52 -14.02
C ARG A 157 -21.44 7.93 -12.56
N LEU A 158 -20.77 9.01 -12.18
CA LEU A 158 -20.90 9.68 -10.89
C LEU A 158 -21.63 11.00 -11.09
#